data_AF-A0A6P0KA57-F1
#
_entry.id   AF-A0A6P0KA57-F1
#
_cell.length_a   1.000
_cell.length_b   1.000
_cell.length_c   1.000
_cell.angle_alpha   90.00
_cell.angle_beta   90.00
_cell.angle_gamma   90.00
#
_symmetry.space_group_name_H-M   'P 1'
#
loop_
_entity.id
_entity.type
_entity.pdbx_description
1 polymer ?
#
loop_
_entity_poly.entity_id
_entity_poly.type
_entity_poly.pdbx_seq_one_letter_code
_entity_poly.pdbx_strand_id
1 'polypeptide(L)'
;MSVYKESIQAFIEIIESGLISTADWADLSQRANNFLEDDEEICEEIDQWLQLESRSQIREAYIQKLEAIAASSPIENDNSIGIAKSKSTTPSNQPSPSSKEQVVNAIQRNSPPPDSDTTPSEPKN
;
A
#
# COMPACT_ATOMS: atom_id res chain seq x y z
N MET A 1 -2.22 -13.81 -6.92
CA MET A 1 -3.10 -12.67 -7.24
C MET A 1 -2.64 -12.12 -8.59
N SER A 2 -3.03 -10.92 -9.03
CA SER A 2 -2.30 -10.26 -10.13
C SER A 2 -1.00 -9.67 -9.59
N VAL A 3 0.07 -9.68 -10.38
CA VAL A 3 1.40 -9.14 -9.98
C VAL A 3 1.33 -7.69 -9.49
N TYR A 4 0.45 -6.87 -10.08
CA TYR A 4 0.24 -5.48 -9.66
C TYR A 4 -0.38 -5.37 -8.26
N LYS A 5 -1.32 -6.26 -7.92
CA LYS A 5 -1.93 -6.28 -6.57
C LYS A 5 -0.92 -6.76 -5.53
N GLU A 6 -0.04 -7.67 -5.89
CA GLU A 6 1.05 -8.15 -5.03
C GLU A 6 2.08 -7.04 -4.78
N SER A 7 2.42 -6.25 -5.81
CA SER A 7 3.19 -5.02 -5.69
C SER A 7 2.54 -4.04 -4.72
N ILE A 8 1.27 -3.69 -4.94
CA ILE A 8 0.55 -2.74 -4.08
C ILE A 8 0.51 -3.24 -2.63
N GLN A 9 0.29 -4.54 -2.42
CA GLN A 9 0.29 -5.15 -1.09
C GLN A 9 1.67 -5.07 -0.42
N ALA A 10 2.75 -5.36 -1.15
CA ALA A 10 4.11 -5.22 -0.66
C ALA A 10 4.38 -3.78 -0.22
N PHE A 11 3.91 -2.80 -1.01
CA PHE A 11 4.07 -1.38 -0.68
C PHE A 11 3.31 -0.97 0.58
N ILE A 12 2.09 -1.48 0.77
CA ILE A 12 1.32 -1.25 2.00
C ILE A 12 2.08 -1.79 3.23
N GLU A 13 2.71 -2.96 3.13
CA GLU A 13 3.53 -3.48 4.23
C GLU A 13 4.74 -2.58 4.53
N ILE A 14 5.32 -1.92 3.52
CA ILE A 14 6.41 -0.96 3.70
C ILE A 14 5.93 0.30 4.42
N ILE A 15 4.77 0.82 4.05
CA ILE A 15 4.08 1.88 4.80
C ILE A 15 3.90 1.45 6.26
N GLU A 16 3.43 0.22 6.48
CA GLU A 16 3.18 -0.32 7.82
C GLU A 16 4.44 -0.54 8.65
N SER A 17 5.58 -0.75 7.99
CA SER A 17 6.87 -0.95 8.67
C SER A 17 7.47 0.31 9.28
N GLY A 18 6.96 1.51 8.93
CA GLY A 18 7.48 2.78 9.44
C GLY A 18 8.84 3.19 8.86
N LEU A 19 9.23 2.60 7.72
CA LEU A 19 10.52 2.85 7.05
C LEU A 19 10.54 4.17 6.26
N ILE A 20 9.36 4.76 6.04
CA ILE A 20 9.15 6.00 5.30
C ILE A 20 9.40 7.20 6.22
N SER A 21 10.28 8.11 5.80
CA SER A 21 10.58 9.33 6.53
C SER A 21 9.47 10.38 6.38
N THR A 22 9.36 11.32 7.33
CA THR A 22 8.34 12.40 7.30
C THR A 22 8.33 13.21 6.00
N ALA A 23 9.50 13.49 5.42
CA ALA A 23 9.58 14.20 4.14
C ALA A 23 9.01 13.38 2.97
N ASP A 24 9.28 12.08 2.97
CA ASP A 24 8.78 11.14 1.97
C ASP A 24 7.27 10.90 2.11
N TRP A 25 6.74 10.97 3.33
CA TRP A 25 5.31 10.90 3.61
C TRP A 25 4.50 11.98 2.90
N ALA A 26 4.99 13.22 2.92
CA ALA A 26 4.30 14.34 2.25
C ALA A 26 4.23 14.14 0.73
N ASP A 27 5.33 13.73 0.10
CA ASP A 27 5.39 13.43 -1.33
C ASP A 27 4.50 12.22 -1.69
N LEU A 28 4.55 11.16 -0.87
CA LEU A 28 3.74 9.97 -1.08
C LEU A 28 2.25 10.25 -0.96
N SER A 29 1.83 11.02 0.05
CA SER A 29 0.43 11.40 0.25
C SER A 29 -0.09 12.20 -0.93
N GLN A 30 0.71 13.14 -1.46
CA GLN A 30 0.34 13.92 -2.63
C GLN A 30 0.17 13.04 -3.87
N ARG A 31 1.06 12.07 -4.10
CA ARG A 31 0.95 11.12 -5.22
C ARG A 31 -0.23 10.19 -5.09
N ALA A 32 -0.46 9.62 -3.89
CA ALA A 32 -1.56 8.69 -3.66
C ALA A 32 -2.94 9.30 -3.94
N ASN A 33 -3.10 10.62 -3.74
CA ASN A 33 -4.32 11.32 -4.13
C ASN A 33 -4.52 11.34 -5.67
N ASN A 34 -3.43 11.42 -6.43
CA ASN A 34 -3.41 11.43 -7.89
C ASN A 34 -3.45 10.04 -8.53
N PHE A 35 -3.31 8.96 -7.75
CA PHE A 35 -3.40 7.60 -8.27
C PHE A 35 -4.72 7.37 -9.02
N LEU A 36 -4.64 6.66 -10.14
CA LEU A 36 -5.81 6.18 -10.85
C LEU A 36 -6.41 4.97 -10.12
N GLU A 37 -7.59 4.51 -10.54
CA GLU A 37 -8.21 3.31 -9.99
C GLU A 37 -7.59 2.01 -10.56
N ASP A 38 -6.73 2.13 -11.57
CA ASP A 38 -6.08 1.00 -12.23
C ASP A 38 -4.87 0.49 -11.43
N ASP A 39 -4.81 -0.82 -11.20
CA ASP A 39 -3.75 -1.47 -10.43
C ASP A 39 -2.36 -1.31 -11.08
N GLU A 40 -2.29 -1.33 -12.41
CA GLU A 40 -1.04 -1.17 -13.17
C GLU A 40 -0.50 0.25 -12.98
N GLU A 41 -1.34 1.25 -13.20
CA GLU A 41 -0.97 2.68 -13.05
C GLU A 41 -0.56 3.01 -11.61
N ILE A 42 -1.25 2.45 -10.61
CA ILE A 42 -0.86 2.61 -9.20
C ILE A 42 0.54 2.02 -8.98
N CYS A 43 0.82 0.83 -9.53
CA CYS A 43 2.12 0.18 -9.39
C CYS A 43 3.23 1.00 -10.06
N GLU A 44 2.97 1.56 -11.24
CA GLU A 44 3.91 2.42 -11.94
C GLU A 44 4.24 3.69 -11.15
N GLU A 45 3.23 4.36 -10.58
CA GLU A 45 3.45 5.53 -9.73
C GLU A 45 4.26 5.20 -8.47
N ILE A 46 4.03 4.04 -7.86
CA ILE A 46 4.83 3.54 -6.73
C ILE A 46 6.27 3.28 -7.16
N ASP A 47 6.50 2.63 -8.31
CA ASP A 47 7.86 2.35 -8.80
C ASP A 47 8.60 3.66 -9.10
N GLN A 48 7.96 4.60 -9.78
CA GLN A 48 8.52 5.93 -10.04
C GLN A 48 8.88 6.66 -8.74
N TRP A 49 8.05 6.53 -7.71
CA TRP A 49 8.33 7.09 -6.39
C TRP A 49 9.53 6.42 -5.72
N LEU A 50 9.70 5.11 -5.86
CA LEU A 50 10.83 4.34 -5.31
C LEU A 50 12.14 4.50 -6.08
N GLN A 51 12.12 5.01 -7.33
CA GLN A 51 13.32 5.22 -8.14
C GLN A 51 14.25 6.31 -7.61
N LEU A 52 13.79 7.17 -6.69
CA LEU A 52 14.64 8.19 -6.07
C LEU A 52 15.75 7.56 -5.22
N GLU A 53 16.98 8.01 -5.44
CA GLU A 53 18.18 7.46 -4.76
C GLU A 53 18.09 7.58 -3.23
N SER A 54 17.48 8.66 -2.73
CA SER A 54 17.19 8.87 -1.30
C SER A 54 16.31 7.77 -0.68
N ARG A 55 15.59 7.00 -1.51
CA ARG A 55 14.64 5.95 -1.11
C ARG A 55 15.15 4.55 -1.40
N SER A 56 16.44 4.39 -1.69
CA SER A 56 17.05 3.08 -1.97
C SER A 56 16.74 2.05 -0.88
N GLN A 57 16.78 2.45 0.39
CA GLN A 57 16.43 1.57 1.52
C GLN A 57 14.97 1.11 1.48
N ILE A 58 14.04 2.00 1.10
CA ILE A 58 12.61 1.71 0.96
C ILE A 58 12.40 0.77 -0.22
N ARG A 59 13.10 1.00 -1.33
CA ARG A 59 13.07 0.16 -2.53
C ARG A 59 13.59 -1.25 -2.26
N GLU A 60 14.69 -1.40 -1.52
CA GLU A 60 15.21 -2.71 -1.14
C GLU A 60 14.22 -3.48 -0.26
N ALA A 61 13.64 -2.82 0.75
CA ALA A 61 12.64 -3.43 1.60
C ALA A 61 11.39 -3.84 0.79
N TYR A 62 10.96 -2.98 -0.13
CA TYR A 62 9.84 -3.25 -1.04
C TYR A 62 10.08 -4.50 -1.90
N ILE A 63 11.26 -4.61 -2.53
CA ILE A 63 11.62 -5.78 -3.33
C ILE A 63 11.62 -7.06 -2.47
N GLN A 64 12.20 -7.01 -1.26
CA GLN A 64 12.19 -8.16 -0.35
C GLN A 64 10.77 -8.59 0.03
N LYS A 65 9.85 -7.63 0.25
CA LYS A 65 8.45 -7.91 0.53
C LYS A 65 7.75 -8.51 -0.68
N LEU A 66 8.01 -7.99 -1.86
CA LEU A 66 7.46 -8.50 -3.12
C LEU A 66 7.91 -9.95 -3.36
N GLU A 67 9.21 -10.25 -3.16
CA GLU A 67 9.73 -11.61 -3.23
C GLU A 67 9.12 -12.52 -2.15
N ALA A 68 8.91 -12.03 -0.93
CA ALA A 68 8.28 -12.80 0.14
C ALA A 68 6.82 -13.15 -0.18
N ILE A 69 6.06 -12.22 -0.77
CA ILE A 69 4.69 -12.47 -1.22
C ILE A 69 4.67 -13.47 -2.38
N ALA A 70 5.56 -13.30 -3.36
CA ALA A 70 5.71 -14.23 -4.48
C ALA A 70 6.14 -15.63 -4.03
N ALA A 71 6.98 -15.74 -3.00
CA ALA A 71 7.40 -17.01 -2.42
C ALA A 71 6.30 -17.65 -1.56
N SER A 72 5.48 -16.84 -0.89
CA SER A 72 4.37 -17.31 -0.03
C SER A 72 3.12 -17.68 -0.83
N SER A 73 2.99 -17.15 -2.05
CA SER A 73 2.04 -17.61 -3.05
C SER A 73 2.82 -18.40 -4.10
N PRO A 74 3.30 -19.63 -3.80
CA PRO A 74 3.68 -20.51 -4.88
C PRO A 74 2.44 -20.58 -5.75
N ILE A 75 2.56 -20.09 -6.98
CA ILE A 75 1.59 -20.41 -8.01
C ILE A 75 1.71 -21.91 -8.11
N GLU A 76 0.89 -22.63 -7.33
CA GLU A 76 0.51 -23.98 -7.61
C GLU A 76 -0.14 -23.84 -8.98
N ASN A 77 0.69 -24.01 -10.00
CA ASN A 77 0.29 -24.37 -11.33
C ASN A 77 -0.27 -25.80 -11.23
N ASP A 78 -1.19 -26.03 -10.29
CA ASP A 78 -1.96 -27.23 -10.14
C ASP A 78 -3.04 -27.09 -11.19
N ASN A 79 -2.74 -27.76 -12.28
CA ASN A 79 -3.62 -28.14 -13.35
C ASN A 79 -4.79 -28.99 -12.80
N SER A 80 -5.57 -28.46 -11.86
CA SER A 80 -6.77 -29.07 -11.30
C SER A 80 -7.99 -28.52 -12.01
N ILE A 81 -8.26 -29.19 -13.12
CA ILE A 81 -9.59 -29.30 -13.70
C ILE A 81 -10.55 -29.81 -12.61
N GLY A 82 -11.45 -28.95 -12.13
CA GLY A 82 -12.76 -29.39 -11.67
C GLY A 82 -13.21 -28.96 -10.26
N ILE A 83 -14.41 -28.37 -10.26
CA ILE A 83 -15.49 -28.54 -9.27
C ILE A 83 -15.63 -27.47 -8.16
N ALA A 84 -16.83 -26.86 -8.22
CA ALA A 84 -17.68 -26.32 -7.15
C ALA A 84 -17.48 -24.89 -6.64
N LYS A 85 -18.43 -24.04 -7.08
CA LYS A 85 -19.14 -23.02 -6.29
C LYS A 85 -18.69 -22.90 -4.84
N SER A 86 -17.72 -22.04 -4.58
CA SER A 86 -17.51 -21.47 -3.25
C SER A 86 -18.14 -20.09 -3.26
N LYS A 87 -19.39 -19.99 -2.77
CA LYS A 87 -20.00 -18.69 -2.50
C LYS A 87 -19.19 -18.04 -1.38
N SER A 88 -18.54 -16.91 -1.69
CA SER A 88 -17.84 -16.07 -0.73
C SER A 88 -18.78 -15.71 0.42
N THR A 89 -18.41 -16.11 1.63
CA THR A 89 -19.08 -15.78 2.89
C THR A 89 -18.65 -14.41 3.41
N THR A 90 -18.46 -13.44 2.52
CA THR A 90 -18.16 -12.06 2.92
C THR A 90 -19.47 -11.26 2.87
N PRO A 91 -19.85 -10.52 3.93
CA PRO A 91 -21.10 -9.76 3.94
C PRO A 91 -21.20 -8.86 2.69
N SER A 92 -22.26 -9.09 1.92
CA SER A 92 -22.46 -8.67 0.53
C SER A 92 -22.71 -7.16 0.32
N ASN A 93 -22.27 -6.26 1.20
CA ASN A 93 -22.75 -4.87 1.15
C ASN A 93 -21.70 -3.76 1.34
N GLN A 94 -20.41 -4.09 1.28
CA GLN A 94 -19.40 -3.08 0.98
C GLN A 94 -18.60 -3.56 -0.22
N PRO A 95 -18.43 -2.76 -1.28
CA PRO A 95 -17.37 -3.04 -2.23
C PRO A 95 -16.06 -3.16 -1.45
N SER A 96 -15.25 -4.18 -1.77
CA SER A 96 -13.88 -4.20 -1.27
C SER A 96 -13.23 -2.87 -1.65
N PRO A 97 -12.50 -2.22 -0.73
CA PRO A 97 -11.84 -0.96 -1.05
C PRO A 97 -10.94 -1.17 -2.27
N SER A 98 -10.99 -0.24 -3.23
CA SER A 98 -10.11 -0.29 -4.39
C SER A 98 -8.65 -0.22 -3.93
N SER A 99 -7.72 -0.74 -4.73
CA SER A 99 -6.29 -0.76 -4.36
C SER A 99 -5.76 0.63 -4.03
N LYS A 100 -6.24 1.67 -4.76
CA LYS A 100 -6.02 3.08 -4.41
C LYS A 100 -6.45 3.41 -2.98
N GLU A 101 -7.68 3.06 -2.62
CA GLU A 101 -8.21 3.32 -1.27
C GLU A 101 -7.40 2.59 -0.20
N GLN A 102 -6.93 1.37 -0.48
CA GLN A 102 -6.08 0.64 0.46
C GLN A 102 -4.76 1.38 0.73
N VAL A 103 -4.10 1.88 -0.32
CA VAL A 103 -2.86 2.66 -0.18
C VAL A 103 -3.12 3.98 0.55
N VAL A 104 -4.16 4.72 0.17
CA VAL A 104 -4.52 5.99 0.82
C VAL A 104 -4.84 5.79 2.30
N ASN A 105 -5.59 4.74 2.65
CA ASN A 105 -5.89 4.42 4.04
C ASN A 105 -4.64 4.03 4.83
N ALA A 106 -3.74 3.24 4.24
CA ALA A 106 -2.47 2.86 4.85
C ALA A 106 -1.62 4.11 5.12
N ILE A 107 -1.54 5.03 4.15
CA ILE A 107 -0.84 6.31 4.31
C ILE A 107 -1.46 7.14 5.42
N GLN A 108 -2.78 7.28 5.46
CA GLN A 108 -3.45 8.11 6.46
C GLN A 108 -3.30 7.55 7.89
N ARG A 109 -3.22 6.22 8.05
CA ARG A 109 -3.02 5.58 9.36
C ARG A 109 -1.60 5.70 9.89
N ASN A 110 -0.62 5.73 8.99
CA ASN A 110 0.80 5.64 9.36
C ASN A 110 1.58 6.94 9.14
N SER A 111 1.04 7.88 8.38
CA SER A 111 1.64 9.20 8.24
C SER A 111 1.71 9.87 9.60
N PRO A 112 2.84 10.51 9.95
CA PRO A 112 2.91 11.35 11.13
C PRO A 112 1.78 12.40 11.07
N PRO A 113 1.16 12.73 12.21
CA PRO A 113 0.18 13.81 12.25
C PRO A 113 0.85 15.06 11.67
N PRO A 114 0.14 15.83 10.81
CA PRO A 114 0.68 17.10 10.36
C PRO A 114 1.05 17.88 11.62
N ASP A 115 2.31 18.30 11.72
CA ASP A 115 2.85 19.03 12.86
C ASP A 115 1.82 20.07 13.27
N SER A 116 1.12 19.77 14.35
CA SER A 116 0.24 20.72 15.01
C SER A 116 1.15 21.57 15.87
N ASP A 117 2.04 22.33 15.23
CA ASP A 117 2.61 23.53 15.82
C ASP A 117 1.48 24.56 15.90
N THR A 118 0.57 24.35 16.85
CA THR A 118 -0.35 25.32 17.46
C THR A 118 -1.05 24.61 18.62
N THR A 119 -0.32 24.38 19.70
CA THR A 119 -0.95 24.50 21.03
C THR A 119 -0.37 25.76 21.68
N PRO A 120 -1.01 26.93 21.58
CA PRO A 120 -1.07 27.77 22.75
C PRO A 120 -1.94 27.01 23.75
N SER A 121 -1.26 26.28 24.63
CA SER A 121 -1.81 25.95 25.94
C SER A 121 -2.21 27.28 26.60
N GLU A 122 -3.49 27.61 26.67
CA GLU A 122 -4.00 28.61 27.62
C GLU A 122 -5.52 28.50 27.81
N PRO A 123 -6.05 29.00 28.94
CA PRO A 123 -6.14 28.22 30.16
C PRO A 123 -7.60 27.95 30.53
N LYS A 124 -7.79 26.96 31.39
CA LYS A 124 -9.06 26.70 32.07
C LYS A 124 -9.50 27.94 32.85
N ASN A 125 -10.65 28.52 32.47
CA ASN A 125 -11.46 29.37 33.35
C ASN A 125 -12.78 28.66 33.63
#